data_AF-A0A1J3K011-F1
#
_entry.id   AF-A0A1J3K011-F1
#
_cell.length_a   1.000
_cell.length_b   1.000
_cell.length_c   1.000
_cell.angle_alpha   90.00
_cell.angle_beta   90.00
_cell.angle_gamma   90.00
#
_symmetry.space_group_name_H-M   'P 1'
#
loop_
_entity.id
_entity.type
_entity.pdbx_description
1 polymer ?
#
loop_
_entity_poly.entity_id
_entity_poly.type
_entity_poly.pdbx_seq_one_letter_code
_entity_poly.pdbx_strand_id
1 'polypeptide(L)'
;GLHYNPYFPGGAIAMPKMLNDEAVEYEDGTPATEAQMGKDVVSFLSWAAEPEMEERKLMGFKWIFLLSLALLQAGYYRRLKWSVLKSRKLVLDVVN
;
A
#
# COMPACT_ATOMS: atom_id res chain seq x y z
N GLY A 1 -30.31 4.43 24.77
CA GLY A 1 -30.52 4.25 23.32
C GLY A 1 -29.23 4.30 22.50
N LEU A 2 -28.07 4.62 23.10
CA LEU A 2 -26.76 4.58 22.45
C LEU A 2 -25.80 3.75 23.32
N HIS A 3 -24.75 3.21 22.70
CA HIS A 3 -23.71 2.39 23.33
C HIS A 3 -22.36 3.12 23.30
N TYR A 4 -21.53 2.91 24.32
CA TYR A 4 -20.21 3.54 24.41
C TYR A 4 -19.15 2.75 23.65
N ASN A 5 -18.35 3.42 22.81
CA ASN A 5 -17.18 2.87 22.13
C ASN A 5 -16.09 3.95 21.96
N PRO A 6 -14.87 3.77 22.53
CA PRO A 6 -13.82 4.78 22.47
C PRO A 6 -13.27 5.06 21.05
N TYR A 7 -13.47 4.14 20.10
CA TYR A 7 -13.00 4.31 18.71
C TYR A 7 -13.99 5.07 17.82
N PHE A 8 -15.27 5.17 18.23
CA PHE A 8 -16.27 5.89 17.46
C PHE A 8 -16.15 7.41 17.74
N PRO A 9 -16.15 8.28 16.71
CA PRO A 9 -16.11 9.72 16.93
C PRO A 9 -17.25 10.20 17.85
N GLY A 10 -16.91 10.84 18.96
CA GLY A 10 -17.88 11.27 19.98
C GLY A 10 -18.25 10.21 21.02
N GLY A 11 -17.72 9.00 20.94
CA GLY A 11 -17.81 7.97 21.98
C GLY A 11 -19.14 7.22 22.07
N ALA A 12 -20.21 7.70 21.43
CA ALA A 12 -21.54 7.09 21.48
C ALA A 12 -21.99 6.62 20.09
N ILE A 13 -22.24 5.32 19.94
CA ILE A 13 -22.67 4.67 18.69
C ILE A 13 -24.07 4.07 18.85
N ALA A 14 -24.89 4.10 17.79
CA ALA A 14 -26.25 3.53 17.80
C ALA A 14 -26.27 2.00 17.69
N MET A 15 -25.19 1.40 17.20
CA MET A 15 -25.06 -0.05 17.04
C MET A 15 -24.66 -0.70 18.39
N PRO A 16 -25.38 -1.71 18.88
CA PRO A 16 -24.93 -2.51 20.02
C PRO A 16 -23.71 -3.37 19.66
N LYS A 17 -23.09 -4.00 20.66
CA LYS A 17 -22.03 -4.99 20.42
C LYS A 17 -22.64 -6.22 19.75
N MET A 18 -22.36 -6.39 18.46
CA MET A 18 -22.90 -7.49 17.64
C MET A 18 -22.03 -8.74 17.68
N LEU A 19 -20.71 -8.59 17.78
CA LEU A 19 -19.78 -9.70 17.85
C LEU A 19 -19.67 -10.17 19.31
N ASN A 20 -20.23 -11.33 19.60
CA ASN A 20 -20.10 -12.02 20.88
C ASN A 20 -19.42 -13.37 20.64
N ASP A 21 -18.64 -13.85 21.61
CA ASP A 21 -17.99 -15.16 21.47
C ASP A 21 -19.00 -16.27 21.17
N GLU A 22 -18.61 -17.16 20.27
CA GLU A 22 -19.38 -18.33 19.82
C GLU A 22 -20.74 -17.98 19.18
N ALA A 23 -20.90 -16.75 18.67
CA ALA A 23 -22.13 -16.32 17.99
C ALA A 23 -22.39 -17.01 16.64
N VAL A 24 -21.37 -17.63 16.04
CA VAL A 24 -21.42 -18.33 14.74
C VAL A 24 -20.60 -19.61 14.82
N GLU A 25 -21.01 -20.65 14.11
CA GLU A 25 -20.21 -21.86 13.90
C GLU A 25 -19.51 -21.80 12.54
N TYR A 26 -18.18 -21.86 12.54
CA TYR A 26 -17.41 -21.91 11.30
C TYR A 26 -17.37 -23.33 10.72
N GLU A 27 -17.48 -23.43 9.39
CA GLU A 27 -17.44 -24.72 8.67
C GLU A 27 -16.06 -25.42 8.69
N ASP A 28 -15.00 -24.65 8.92
CA ASP A 28 -13.61 -25.14 8.98
C ASP A 28 -13.16 -25.55 10.39
N GLY A 29 -14.05 -25.42 11.38
CA GLY A 29 -13.76 -25.72 12.78
C GLY A 29 -12.93 -24.65 13.51
N THR A 30 -12.72 -23.48 12.93
CA THR A 30 -12.05 -22.35 13.59
C THR A 30 -12.87 -21.89 14.81
N PRO A 31 -12.25 -21.63 15.98
CA PRO A 31 -12.97 -21.10 17.13
C PRO A 31 -13.53 -19.69 16.88
N ALA A 32 -14.84 -19.52 17.05
CA ALA A 32 -15.55 -18.26 16.80
C ALA A 32 -15.44 -17.25 17.94
N THR A 33 -14.22 -16.81 18.25
CA THR A 33 -13.99 -15.71 19.17
C THR A 33 -14.35 -14.35 18.53
N GLU A 34 -14.69 -13.36 19.34
CA GLU A 34 -14.98 -11.98 18.89
C GLU A 34 -13.85 -11.42 18.01
N ALA A 35 -12.60 -11.62 18.42
CA ALA A 35 -11.43 -11.13 17.68
C ALA A 35 -11.27 -11.82 16.32
N GLN A 36 -11.54 -13.13 16.26
CA GLN A 36 -11.46 -13.91 15.03
C GLN A 36 -12.54 -13.45 14.04
N MET A 37 -13.80 -13.39 14.47
CA MET A 37 -14.90 -12.89 13.64
C MET A 37 -14.67 -11.45 13.17
N GLY A 38 -14.15 -10.58 14.06
CA GLY A 38 -13.80 -9.22 13.71
C GLY A 38 -12.75 -9.15 12.59
N LYS A 39 -11.70 -9.98 12.67
CA LYS A 39 -10.66 -10.07 11.63
C LYS A 39 -11.23 -10.57 10.30
N ASP A 40 -12.06 -11.60 10.33
CA ASP A 40 -12.59 -12.23 9.12
C ASP A 40 -13.59 -11.32 8.40
N VAL A 41 -14.50 -10.69 9.14
CA VAL A 41 -15.45 -9.71 8.58
C VAL A 41 -14.70 -8.51 7.99
N VAL A 42 -13.68 -7.97 8.68
CA VAL A 42 -12.88 -6.86 8.13
C VAL A 42 -12.11 -7.28 6.88
N SER A 43 -11.59 -8.51 6.84
CA SER A 43 -10.90 -9.04 5.66
C SER A 43 -11.86 -9.18 4.47
N PHE A 44 -13.07 -9.70 4.70
CA PHE A 44 -14.13 -9.78 3.69
C PHE A 44 -14.56 -8.39 3.20
N LEU A 45 -14.80 -7.43 4.10
CA LEU A 45 -15.16 -6.05 3.72
C LEU A 45 -14.04 -5.37 2.94
N SER A 46 -12.78 -5.62 3.29
CA SER A 46 -11.63 -5.08 2.56
C SER A 46 -11.54 -5.65 1.15
N TRP A 47 -11.78 -6.96 0.99
CA TRP A 47 -11.87 -7.58 -0.33
C TRP A 47 -13.06 -7.06 -1.14
N ALA A 48 -14.24 -6.92 -0.52
CA ALA A 48 -15.43 -6.42 -1.19
C ALA A 48 -15.26 -4.96 -1.66
N ALA A 49 -14.48 -4.16 -0.93
CA ALA A 49 -14.12 -2.81 -1.31
C ALA A 49 -13.02 -2.76 -2.39
N GLU A 50 -12.08 -3.71 -2.39
CA GLU A 50 -10.93 -3.76 -3.31
C GLU A 50 -10.68 -5.17 -3.87
N PRO A 51 -11.53 -5.68 -4.79
CA PRO A 51 -11.40 -7.04 -5.30
C PRO A 51 -10.15 -7.24 -6.18
N GLU A 52 -9.60 -6.17 -6.75
CA GLU A 52 -8.43 -6.19 -7.65
C GLU A 52 -7.09 -6.14 -6.91
N MET A 53 -7.08 -6.14 -5.57
CA MET A 53 -5.90 -5.91 -4.75
C MET A 53 -4.70 -6.80 -5.14
N GLU A 54 -4.93 -8.09 -5.40
CA GLU A 54 -3.88 -9.03 -5.75
C GLU A 54 -3.25 -8.74 -7.11
N GLU A 55 -4.09 -8.54 -8.14
CA GLU A 55 -3.64 -8.20 -9.49
C GLU A 55 -2.90 -6.86 -9.49
N ARG A 56 -3.47 -5.85 -8.81
CA ARG A 56 -2.89 -4.52 -8.65
C ARG A 56 -1.51 -4.58 -8.00
N LYS A 57 -1.33 -5.36 -6.92
CA LYS A 57 -0.04 -5.53 -6.25
C LYS A 57 0.96 -6.29 -7.13
N LEU A 58 0.53 -7.33 -7.83
CA LEU A 58 1.39 -8.10 -8.74
C LEU A 58 1.90 -7.22 -9.90
N MET A 59 1.02 -6.45 -10.52
CA MET A 59 1.35 -5.52 -11.59
C MET A 59 2.25 -4.39 -11.08
N GLY A 60 1.95 -3.83 -9.90
CA GLY A 60 2.78 -2.82 -9.24
C GLY A 60 4.22 -3.30 -9.05
N PHE A 61 4.42 -4.51 -8.52
CA PHE A 61 5.75 -5.09 -8.35
C PHE A 61 6.52 -5.22 -9.67
N LYS A 62 5.87 -5.79 -10.70
CA LYS A 62 6.47 -5.94 -12.04
C LYS A 62 6.93 -4.59 -12.61
N TRP A 63 6.07 -3.59 -12.57
CA TRP A 63 6.37 -2.27 -13.15
C TRP A 63 7.40 -1.50 -12.36
N ILE A 64 7.34 -1.52 -11.03
CA ILE A 64 8.37 -0.86 -10.20
C ILE A 64 9.74 -1.45 -10.51
N PHE A 65 9.85 -2.77 -10.60
CA PHE A 65 11.10 -3.44 -10.95
C PHE A 65 11.61 -3.01 -12.34
N LEU A 66 10.76 -3.09 -13.37
CA LEU A 66 11.13 -2.74 -14.75
C LEU A 66 11.50 -1.26 -14.89
N LEU A 67 10.72 -0.36 -14.29
CA LEU A 67 10.98 1.08 -14.34
C LEU A 67 12.25 1.45 -13.58
N SER A 68 12.60 0.73 -12.51
CA SER A 68 13.86 0.93 -11.79
C SER A 68 15.06 0.59 -12.69
N LEU A 69 15.00 -0.52 -13.43
CA LEU A 69 16.04 -0.88 -14.40
C LEU A 69 16.13 0.13 -15.54
N ALA A 70 14.99 0.55 -16.09
CA ALA A 70 14.93 1.57 -17.13
C ALA A 70 15.52 2.91 -16.64
N LEU A 71 15.25 3.29 -15.38
CA LEU A 71 15.80 4.50 -14.77
C LEU A 71 17.33 4.42 -14.63
N LEU A 72 17.87 3.28 -14.20
CA LEU A 72 19.31 3.06 -14.12
C LEU A 72 19.97 3.16 -15.51
N GLN A 73 19.38 2.51 -16.52
CA GLN A 73 19.85 2.57 -17.90
C GLN A 73 19.82 4.02 -18.44
N ALA A 74 18.71 4.72 -18.26
CA ALA A 74 18.55 6.10 -18.71
C ALA A 74 19.55 7.04 -18.00
N GLY A 75 19.76 6.84 -16.70
CA GLY A 75 20.76 7.55 -15.91
C GLY A 75 22.18 7.36 -16.45
N TYR A 76 22.55 6.10 -16.73
CA TYR A 76 23.84 5.77 -17.34
C TYR A 76 23.99 6.41 -18.73
N TYR A 77 22.98 6.24 -19.60
CA TYR A 77 23.00 6.78 -20.96
C TYR A 77 23.16 8.31 -20.97
N ARG A 78 22.43 9.01 -20.10
CA ARG A 78 22.55 10.47 -19.94
C ARG A 78 23.97 10.86 -19.54
N ARG A 79 24.59 10.18 -18.57
CA ARG A 79 25.96 10.48 -18.11
C ARG A 79 26.97 10.24 -19.22
N LEU A 80 26.80 9.16 -19.99
CA LEU A 80 27.65 8.83 -21.13
C LEU A 80 27.56 9.92 -22.22
N LYS A 81 26.35 10.33 -22.62
CA LYS A 81 26.17 11.36 -23.66
C LYS A 81 26.68 12.73 -23.25
N TRP A 82 26.49 13.11 -21.99
CA TRP A 82 26.95 14.41 -21.48
C TRP A 82 28.42 14.43 -21.08
N SER A 83 29.12 13.28 -21.12
CA SER A 83 30.52 13.19 -20.69
C SER A 83 31.42 14.16 -21.46
N VAL A 84 31.30 14.24 -22.78
CA VAL A 84 32.11 15.10 -23.66
C VAL A 84 31.98 16.57 -23.28
N LEU A 85 30.75 17.04 -23.06
CA LEU A 85 30.51 18.44 -22.69
C LEU A 85 30.94 18.74 -21.26
N LYS A 86 30.86 17.76 -20.36
CA LYS A 86 31.20 17.95 -18.94
C LYS A 86 32.69 17.80 -18.65
N SER A 87 33.46 17.08 -19.47
CA SER A 87 34.90 16.90 -19.30
C SER A 87 35.75 17.88 -20.12
N ARG A 88 35.13 18.72 -20.97
CA ARG A 88 35.87 19.68 -21.80
C ARG A 88 36.59 20.73 -20.94
N LYS A 89 37.84 21.02 -21.28
CA LYS A 89 38.57 22.18 -20.76
C LYS A 89 38.45 23.32 -21.78
N LEU A 90 38.03 24.49 -21.32
CA LEU A 90 37.90 25.68 -22.16
C LEU A 90 39.02 26.65 -21.79
N VAL A 91 39.76 27.11 -22.79
CA VAL A 91 40.62 28.29 -22.65
C VAL A 91 39.76 29.46 -23.09
N LEU A 92 39.52 30.39 -22.16
CA LEU A 92 38.76 31.61 -22.44
C LEU A 92 39.77 32.74 -22.64
N ASP A 93 39.78 33.30 -23.84
CA ASP A 93 40.64 34.42 -24.19
C ASP A 93 39.98 35.72 -23.71
N VAL A 94 40.04 35.94 -22.39
CA VAL A 94 39.55 37.15 -21.74
C VAL A 94 40.70 37.81 -21.02
N VAL A 95 40.88 39.10 -21.28
CA VAL A 95 41.85 39.96 -20.59
C VAL A 95 41.07 40.73 -19.52
N ASN A 96 41.62 40.77 -18.31
CA ASN A 96 41.00 41.41 -17.13
C ASN A 96 40.83 42.92 -17.32
#